data_AF-A0A523EL27-F1
#
_entry.id   AF-A0A523EL27-F1
#
_cell.length_a   1.000
_cell.length_b   1.000
_cell.length_c   1.000
_cell.angle_alpha   90.00
_cell.angle_beta   90.00
_cell.angle_gamma   90.00
#
_symmetry.space_group_name_H-M   'P 1'
#
loop_
_entity.id
_entity.type
_entity.pdbx_description
1 polymer ?
#
loop_
_entity_poly.entity_id
_entity_poly.type
_entity_poly.pdbx_seq_one_letter_code
_entity_poly.pdbx_strand_id
1 'polypeptide(L)'
;MLASISSWTAPGNVVDPETHHTQTCVSSTIIPVSLAEVLKSALDLELEDRAALAQRLLTSLEELSPDEAERVWGVEAERRREQLRDGQARTVAAAEVHKKAEQLLR
;
A
#
# COMPACT_ATOMS: atom_id res chain seq x y z
N MET A 1 75.23 -17.93 -15.28
CA MET A 1 74.56 -18.07 -16.60
C MET A 1 73.38 -17.12 -16.62
N LEU A 2 73.42 -16.15 -17.52
CA LEU A 2 72.38 -15.15 -17.74
C LEU A 2 71.30 -15.70 -18.67
N ALA A 3 70.03 -15.41 -18.34
CA ALA A 3 68.93 -15.14 -19.27
C ALA A 3 67.85 -14.48 -18.41
N SER A 4 67.81 -13.15 -18.29
CA SER A 4 67.25 -12.21 -19.27
C SER A 4 65.89 -12.68 -19.76
N ILE A 5 64.83 -12.32 -19.02
CA ILE A 5 63.46 -12.42 -19.49
C ILE A 5 62.90 -11.00 -19.43
N SER A 6 62.62 -10.51 -20.63
CA SER A 6 62.20 -9.17 -20.96
C SER A 6 60.89 -8.79 -20.28
N SER A 7 60.84 -7.55 -19.81
CA SER A 7 59.63 -6.82 -19.46
C SER A 7 58.59 -6.91 -20.58
N TRP A 8 57.41 -7.42 -20.25
CA TRP A 8 56.22 -7.25 -21.09
C TRP A 8 55.24 -6.34 -20.33
N THR A 9 55.09 -5.11 -20.82
CA THR A 9 54.03 -4.20 -20.39
C THR A 9 52.80 -4.51 -21.24
N ALA A 10 51.73 -5.00 -20.59
CA ALA A 10 50.42 -5.06 -21.22
C ALA A 10 49.96 -3.62 -21.54
N PRO A 11 49.36 -3.37 -22.72
CA PRO A 11 48.78 -2.07 -23.01
C PRO A 11 47.69 -1.76 -21.98
N GLY A 12 47.81 -0.58 -21.39
CA GLY A 12 47.02 -0.14 -20.25
C GLY A 12 45.52 -0.25 -20.46
N ASN A 13 44.86 -0.96 -19.56
CA ASN A 13 43.47 -0.72 -19.25
C ASN A 13 43.44 0.56 -18.40
N VAL A 14 43.38 1.72 -19.05
CA VAL A 14 43.06 2.98 -18.38
C VAL A 14 41.61 2.84 -17.92
N VAL A 15 41.43 2.54 -16.63
CA VAL A 15 40.15 2.75 -15.98
C VAL A 15 40.02 4.25 -15.81
N ASP A 16 39.27 4.90 -16.70
CA ASP A 16 38.87 6.30 -16.50
C ASP A 16 38.07 6.38 -15.18
N PRO A 17 38.54 7.09 -14.15
CA PRO A 17 37.75 7.34 -12.97
C PRO A 17 36.99 8.63 -13.23
N GLU A 18 35.85 8.56 -13.93
CA GLU A 18 34.78 9.57 -13.92
C GLU A 18 33.73 9.26 -15.00
N THR A 19 33.08 8.10 -14.90
CA THR A 19 31.72 8.01 -15.44
C THR A 19 30.81 8.76 -14.47
N HIS A 20 30.65 10.07 -14.71
CA HIS A 20 29.59 10.86 -14.09
C HIS A 20 28.26 10.28 -14.57
N HIS A 21 27.77 9.27 -13.86
CA HIS A 21 26.36 8.89 -13.93
C HIS A 21 25.58 10.11 -13.47
N THR A 22 25.15 10.93 -14.43
CA THR A 22 24.16 11.96 -14.21
C THR A 22 22.88 11.23 -13.85
N GLN A 23 22.70 10.97 -12.55
CA GLN A 23 21.46 10.51 -12.01
C GLN A 23 20.46 11.62 -12.26
N THR A 24 19.69 11.45 -13.33
CA THR A 24 18.53 12.29 -13.62
C THR A 24 17.54 12.01 -12.50
N CYS A 25 17.53 12.90 -11.52
CA CYS A 25 16.50 12.93 -10.48
C CYS A 25 15.19 13.29 -11.19
N VAL A 26 14.41 12.29 -11.61
CA VAL A 26 13.00 12.53 -11.92
C VAL A 26 12.36 12.83 -10.56
N SER A 27 12.35 14.12 -10.19
CA SER A 27 11.50 14.61 -9.12
C SER A 27 10.08 14.35 -9.58
N SER A 28 9.53 13.20 -9.19
CA SER A 28 8.09 12.96 -9.29
C SER A 28 7.41 14.03 -8.44
N THR A 29 6.89 15.06 -9.11
CA THR A 29 5.98 16.01 -8.50
C THR A 29 4.74 15.23 -8.08
N ILE A 30 4.64 14.92 -6.78
CA ILE A 30 3.40 14.38 -6.21
C ILE A 30 2.42 15.54 -6.21
N ILE A 31 1.51 15.58 -7.19
CA ILE A 31 0.33 16.45 -7.12
C ILE A 31 -0.56 15.89 -6.01
N PRO A 32 -0.85 16.65 -4.95
CA PRO A 32 -1.78 16.21 -3.92
C PRO A 32 -3.19 16.23 -4.51
N VAL A 33 -3.64 15.09 -5.04
CA VAL A 33 -5.01 14.88 -5.47
C VAL A 33 -5.88 14.72 -4.22
N SER A 34 -6.99 15.45 -4.16
CA SER A 34 -7.92 15.36 -3.02
C SER A 34 -8.76 14.09 -3.08
N LEU A 35 -9.18 13.56 -1.93
CA LEU A 35 -10.06 12.39 -1.87
C LEU A 35 -11.35 12.57 -2.67
N ALA A 36 -11.91 13.79 -2.67
CA ALA A 36 -13.11 14.12 -3.42
C ALA A 36 -12.90 14.00 -4.94
N GLU A 37 -11.73 14.43 -5.45
CA GLU A 37 -11.37 14.29 -6.86
C GLU A 37 -11.10 12.84 -7.26
N VAL A 38 -10.44 12.05 -6.39
CA VAL A 38 -10.29 10.59 -6.60
C VAL A 38 -11.64 9.92 -6.68
N LEU A 39 -12.52 10.20 -5.73
CA LEU A 39 -13.84 9.57 -5.66
C LEU A 39 -14.67 9.92 -6.89
N LYS A 40 -14.68 11.20 -7.30
CA LYS A 40 -15.37 11.62 -8.52
C LYS A 40 -14.86 10.83 -9.73
N SER A 41 -13.54 10.81 -9.93
CA SER A 41 -12.93 10.12 -11.06
C SER A 41 -13.20 8.61 -11.03
N ALA A 42 -13.20 8.00 -9.84
CA ALA A 42 -13.54 6.59 -9.66
C ALA A 42 -15.01 6.31 -9.98
N LEU A 43 -15.94 7.20 -9.64
CA LEU A 43 -17.37 7.04 -9.95
C LEU A 43 -17.69 7.25 -11.44
N ASP A 44 -16.86 8.00 -12.15
CA ASP A 44 -16.97 8.21 -13.61
C ASP A 44 -16.51 6.99 -14.44
N LEU A 45 -15.82 6.01 -13.83
CA LEU A 45 -15.42 4.76 -14.49
C LEU A 45 -16.62 3.87 -14.80
N GLU A 46 -16.47 2.98 -15.79
CA GLU A 46 -17.45 1.92 -16.07
C GLU A 46 -17.57 0.92 -14.90
N LEU A 47 -18.68 0.20 -14.82
CA LEU A 47 -18.98 -0.69 -13.69
C LEU A 47 -17.86 -1.71 -13.40
N GLU A 48 -17.30 -2.31 -14.44
CA GLU A 48 -16.24 -3.31 -14.33
C GLU A 48 -14.94 -2.71 -13.76
N ASP A 49 -14.53 -1.56 -14.27
CA ASP A 49 -13.34 -0.85 -13.81
C ASP A 49 -13.49 -0.37 -12.36
N ARG A 50 -14.70 0.06 -11.96
CA ARG A 50 -14.99 0.39 -10.56
C ARG A 50 -14.85 -0.83 -9.65
N ALA A 51 -15.37 -1.98 -10.09
CA ALA A 51 -15.25 -3.21 -9.31
C ALA A 51 -13.79 -3.65 -9.17
N ALA A 52 -13.00 -3.57 -10.26
CA ALA A 52 -11.57 -3.86 -10.24
C ALA A 52 -10.80 -2.89 -9.33
N LEU A 53 -11.09 -1.59 -9.39
CA LEU A 53 -10.50 -0.59 -8.50
C LEU A 53 -10.85 -0.88 -7.04
N ALA A 54 -12.11 -1.16 -6.73
CA ALA A 54 -12.56 -1.49 -5.38
C ALA A 54 -11.83 -2.73 -4.84
N GLN A 55 -11.68 -3.78 -5.65
CA GLN A 55 -10.93 -4.97 -5.27
C GLN A 55 -9.47 -4.64 -4.93
N ARG A 56 -8.78 -3.89 -5.79
CA ARG A 56 -7.38 -3.50 -5.56
C ARG A 56 -7.21 -2.68 -4.29
N LEU A 57 -8.12 -1.74 -4.04
CA LEU A 57 -8.12 -0.95 -2.82
C LEU A 57 -8.32 -1.84 -1.58
N LEU A 58 -9.28 -2.76 -1.62
CA LEU A 58 -9.53 -3.69 -0.52
C LEU A 58 -8.32 -4.59 -0.25
N THR A 59 -7.71 -5.18 -1.29
CA THR A 59 -6.49 -5.99 -1.14
C THR A 59 -5.34 -5.18 -0.54
N SER A 60 -5.17 -3.91 -0.90
CA SER A 60 -4.13 -3.08 -0.30
C SER A 60 -4.32 -2.85 1.21
N LEU A 61 -5.56 -2.94 1.72
CA LEU A 61 -5.84 -2.86 3.15
C LEU A 61 -5.56 -4.18 3.88
N GLU A 62 -5.58 -5.31 3.19
CA GLU A 62 -5.22 -6.63 3.74
C GLU A 62 -3.70 -6.79 3.89
N GLU A 63 -2.92 -6.01 3.15
CA GLU A 63 -1.45 -5.98 3.23
C GLU A 63 -0.90 -5.12 4.38
N LEU A 64 -1.78 -4.50 5.18
CA LEU A 64 -1.37 -3.71 6.36
C LEU A 64 -0.60 -4.57 7.37
N SER A 65 0.42 -4.00 7.99
CA SER A 65 1.11 -4.67 9.10
C SER A 65 0.16 -4.88 10.29
N PRO A 66 0.38 -5.88 11.15
CA PRO A 66 -0.45 -6.10 12.33
C PRO A 66 -0.62 -4.84 13.22
N ASP A 67 0.45 -4.07 13.39
CA ASP A 67 0.44 -2.84 14.20
C ASP A 67 -0.40 -1.73 13.55
N GLU A 68 -0.34 -1.59 12.23
CA GLU A 68 -1.17 -0.63 11.49
C GLU A 68 -2.65 -1.03 11.51
N ALA A 69 -2.94 -2.32 11.34
CA ALA A 69 -4.28 -2.86 11.44
C ALA A 69 -4.87 -2.62 12.84
N GLU A 70 -4.13 -2.93 13.90
CA GLU A 70 -4.55 -2.68 15.29
C GLU A 70 -4.84 -1.19 15.52
N ARG A 71 -3.98 -0.30 15.02
CA ARG A 71 -4.19 1.14 15.15
C ARG A 71 -5.47 1.61 14.46
N VAL A 72 -5.73 1.15 13.23
CA VAL A 72 -6.94 1.54 12.47
C VAL A 72 -8.20 0.97 13.13
N TRP A 73 -8.16 -0.28 13.56
CA TRP A 73 -9.27 -0.91 14.28
C TRP A 73 -9.54 -0.27 15.63
N GLY A 74 -8.50 0.12 16.38
CA GLY A 74 -8.64 0.81 17.66
C GLY A 74 -9.41 2.13 17.52
N VAL A 75 -9.10 2.93 16.49
CA VAL A 75 -9.82 4.18 16.19
C VAL A 75 -11.28 3.90 15.87
N GLU A 76 -11.56 2.89 15.03
CA GLU A 76 -12.93 2.53 14.66
C GLU A 76 -13.72 1.95 15.84
N ALA A 77 -13.09 1.15 16.68
CA ALA A 77 -13.70 0.57 17.87
C ALA A 77 -14.13 1.66 18.85
N GLU A 78 -13.27 2.64 19.10
CA GLU A 78 -13.59 3.78 19.96
C GLU A 78 -14.75 4.60 19.39
N ARG A 79 -14.68 4.95 18.10
CA ARG A 79 -15.76 5.67 17.41
C ARG A 79 -17.10 4.94 17.52
N ARG A 80 -17.13 3.62 17.31
CA ARG A 80 -18.35 2.81 17.44
C ARG A 80 -18.84 2.70 18.88
N ARG A 81 -17.93 2.61 19.84
CA ARG A 81 -18.26 2.59 21.28
C ARG A 81 -18.97 3.88 21.68
N GLU A 82 -18.48 5.03 21.23
CA GLU A 82 -19.12 6.32 21.47
C GLU A 82 -20.50 6.41 20.80
N GLN A 83 -20.63 5.98 19.54
CA GLN A 83 -21.93 5.95 18.86
C GLN A 83 -22.98 5.09 19.58
N LEU A 84 -22.55 3.97 20.19
CA LEU A 84 -23.43 3.14 21.02
C LEU A 84 -23.83 3.88 22.30
N ARG A 85 -22.87 4.50 22.99
CA ARG A 85 -23.13 5.26 24.22
C ARG A 85 -24.09 6.44 23.98
N ASP A 86 -23.92 7.11 22.85
CA ASP A 86 -24.66 8.32 22.51
C ASP A 86 -25.97 8.02 21.77
N GLY A 87 -26.35 6.74 21.66
CA GLY A 87 -27.60 6.28 21.05
C GLY A 87 -27.70 6.50 19.54
N GLN A 88 -26.58 6.80 18.86
CA GLN A 88 -26.52 7.03 17.42
C GLN A 88 -26.48 5.72 16.62
N ALA A 89 -26.01 4.64 17.23
CA ALA A 89 -25.93 3.34 16.59
C ALA A 89 -27.26 2.57 16.67
N ARG A 90 -27.67 1.96 15.56
CA ARG A 90 -28.78 0.99 15.56
C ARG A 90 -28.32 -0.30 16.25
N THR A 91 -29.00 -0.68 17.32
CA THR A 91 -28.74 -1.93 18.04
C THR A 91 -29.71 -3.03 17.60
N VAL A 92 -29.29 -4.28 17.79
CA VAL A 92 -30.12 -5.48 17.58
C VAL A 92 -30.06 -6.29 18.85
N ALA A 93 -31.18 -6.88 19.27
CA ALA A 93 -31.22 -7.69 20.48
C ALA A 93 -30.28 -8.89 20.34
N ALA A 94 -29.50 -9.17 21.39
CA ALA A 94 -28.51 -10.27 21.35
C ALA A 94 -29.15 -11.62 20.99
N ALA A 95 -30.36 -11.90 21.48
CA ALA A 95 -31.09 -13.13 21.17
C ALA A 95 -31.39 -13.30 19.67
N GLU A 96 -31.71 -12.21 18.97
CA GLU A 96 -31.94 -12.23 17.52
C GLU A 96 -30.67 -12.54 16.74
N VAL A 97 -29.53 -11.96 17.17
CA VAL A 97 -28.23 -12.21 16.56
C VAL A 97 -27.81 -13.67 16.75
N HIS A 98 -27.96 -14.23 17.97
CA HIS A 98 -27.65 -15.63 18.24
C HIS A 98 -28.47 -16.58 17.38
N LYS A 99 -29.80 -16.37 17.33
CA LYS A 99 -30.70 -17.17 16.49
C LYS A 99 -30.29 -17.13 15.01
N LYS A 100 -29.89 -15.97 14.50
CA LYS A 100 -29.44 -15.82 13.11
C LYS A 100 -28.11 -16.54 12.87
N ALA A 101 -27.16 -16.44 13.80
CA ALA A 101 -25.88 -17.13 13.71
C ALA A 101 -26.06 -18.66 13.68
N GLU A 102 -26.91 -19.21 14.54
CA GLU A 102 -27.24 -20.64 14.55
C GLU A 102 -27.86 -21.13 13.24
N GLN A 103 -28.62 -20.28 12.54
CA GLN A 103 -29.20 -20.63 11.24
C GLN A 103 -28.17 -20.64 10.11
N LEU A 104 -27.15 -19.77 10.19
CA LEU A 104 -26.10 -19.65 9.16
C LEU A 104 -25.01 -20.73 9.28
N LEU A 105 -24.80 -21.26 10.48
CA LEU A 105 -23.75 -22.26 10.76
C LEU A 105 -24.25 -23.72 10.71
N ARG A 106 -25.47 -23.94 10.20
CA ARG A 106 -26.02 -25.28 9.90
C ARG A 106 -25.83 -25.61 8.43
#